data_AF-A0A9E4DYM1-F1
#
_entry.id   AF-A0A9E4DYM1-F1
#
_cell.length_a   1.000
_cell.length_b   1.000
_cell.length_c   1.000
_cell.angle_alpha   90.00
_cell.angle_beta   90.00
_cell.angle_gamma   90.00
#
_symmetry.space_group_name_H-M   'P 1'
#
loop_
_entity.id
_entity.type
_entity.pdbx_description
1 polymer ?
#
loop_
_entity_poly.entity_id
_entity_poly.type
_entity_poly.pdbx_seq_one_letter_code
_entity_poly.pdbx_strand_id
1 'polypeptide(L)'
;MTEVNPPVKATPLQWLLITNIKANDFTDAIQRIRWYSLRWQIEVYFKVLKSGVKIEHCRLQTQDRLLRYIALMSVIAWRLYWLTMYNRHAPDAECTSVLTDDEWKAL
;
A
#
# COMPACT_ATOMS: atom_id res chain seq x y z
N MET A 1 8.02 -14.81 16.36
CA MET A 1 6.59 -14.80 16.73
C MET A 1 5.94 -15.97 16.02
N THR A 2 5.19 -16.79 16.76
CA THR A 2 4.40 -17.89 16.19
C THR A 2 2.97 -17.74 16.71
N GLU A 3 2.00 -17.92 15.84
CA GLU A 3 0.58 -17.93 16.19
C GLU A 3 0.26 -19.11 17.11
N VAL A 4 -0.35 -18.84 18.27
CA VAL A 4 -0.60 -19.85 19.30
C VAL A 4 -1.80 -20.74 18.96
N ASN A 5 -2.85 -20.15 18.38
CA ASN A 5 -4.11 -20.84 18.07
C ASN A 5 -4.51 -20.58 16.61
N PRO A 6 -3.83 -21.20 15.63
CA PRO A 6 -4.15 -21.01 14.23
C PRO A 6 -5.53 -21.62 13.88
N PRO A 7 -6.23 -21.07 12.86
CA PRO A 7 -7.47 -21.66 12.36
C PRO A 7 -7.32 -23.13 11.95
N VAL A 8 -8.41 -23.90 12.09
CA VAL A 8 -8.44 -25.31 11.71
C VAL A 8 -8.08 -25.46 10.23
N LYS A 9 -7.07 -26.29 9.93
CA LYS A 9 -6.47 -26.52 8.59
C LYS A 9 -5.64 -25.35 8.01
N ALA A 10 -5.30 -24.33 8.80
CA ALA A 10 -4.35 -23.30 8.39
C ALA A 10 -2.95 -23.58 8.93
N THR A 11 -1.92 -23.29 8.13
CA THR A 11 -0.53 -23.28 8.61
C THR A 11 -0.37 -22.09 9.57
N PRO A 12 0.21 -22.27 10.77
CA PRO A 12 0.39 -21.17 11.72
C PRO A 12 1.24 -20.05 11.15
N LEU A 13 0.87 -18.79 11.42
CA LEU A 13 1.73 -17.67 11.08
C LEU A 13 3.01 -17.73 11.92
N GLN A 14 4.16 -17.75 11.25
CA GLN A 14 5.47 -17.72 11.89
C GLN A 14 6.36 -16.65 11.26
N TRP A 15 6.78 -15.69 12.07
CA TRP A 15 7.72 -14.63 11.67
C TRP A 15 8.99 -14.67 12.50
N LEU A 16 10.12 -14.69 11.80
CA LEU A 16 11.45 -14.38 12.32
C LEU A 16 11.91 -13.09 11.64
N LEU A 17 12.03 -12.01 12.42
CA LEU A 17 12.41 -10.69 11.91
C LEU A 17 13.85 -10.38 12.31
N ILE A 18 14.70 -10.10 11.33
CA ILE A 18 16.06 -9.62 11.55
C ILE A 18 16.06 -8.11 11.32
N THR A 19 16.53 -7.35 12.30
CA THR A 19 16.52 -5.88 12.25
C THR A 19 17.76 -5.30 12.89
N ASN A 20 18.18 -4.12 12.41
CA ASN A 20 19.23 -3.31 13.02
C ASN A 20 18.70 -2.42 14.16
N ILE A 21 17.39 -2.44 14.44
CA ILE A 21 16.76 -1.68 15.51
C ILE A 21 16.65 -2.58 16.75
N LYS A 22 17.30 -2.20 17.85
CA LYS A 22 17.25 -2.95 19.12
C LYS A 22 15.81 -3.17 19.57
N ALA A 23 15.51 -4.32 20.17
CA ALA A 23 14.25 -4.54 20.87
C ALA A 23 14.56 -4.95 22.30
N ASN A 24 14.53 -3.98 23.22
CA ASN A 24 14.99 -4.18 24.60
C ASN A 24 13.92 -4.81 25.48
N ASP A 25 12.65 -4.60 25.13
CA ASP A 25 11.50 -5.12 25.85
C ASP A 25 10.40 -5.65 24.90
N PHE A 26 9.31 -6.12 25.50
CA PHE A 26 8.18 -6.69 24.76
C PHE A 26 7.43 -5.64 23.93
N THR A 27 7.30 -4.41 24.44
CA THR A 27 6.64 -3.29 23.74
C THR A 27 7.43 -2.95 22.48
N ASP A 28 8.75 -2.92 22.59
CA ASP A 28 9.66 -2.75 21.48
C ASP A 28 9.42 -3.83 20.40
N ALA A 29 9.41 -5.10 20.80
CA ALA A 29 9.19 -6.21 19.89
C ALA A 29 7.84 -6.12 19.15
N ILE A 30 6.76 -5.76 19.86
CA ILE A 30 5.44 -5.50 19.25
C ILE A 30 5.54 -4.40 18.20
N GLN A 31 6.26 -3.32 18.47
CA GLN A 31 6.41 -2.23 17.51
C GLN A 31 7.08 -2.69 16.21
N ARG A 32 8.13 -3.53 16.28
CA ARG A 32 8.81 -4.04 15.08
C ARG A 32 7.89 -4.97 14.29
N ILE A 33 7.08 -5.78 14.96
CA ILE A 33 6.03 -6.59 14.33
C ILE A 33 4.99 -5.70 13.64
N ARG A 34 4.52 -4.63 14.31
CA ARG A 34 3.58 -3.66 13.72
C ARG A 34 4.17 -3.00 12.47
N TRP A 35 5.41 -2.53 12.50
CA TRP A 35 6.07 -1.98 11.32
C TRP A 35 6.17 -3.00 10.19
N TYR A 36 6.59 -4.23 10.48
CA TYR A 36 6.69 -5.27 9.47
C TYR A 36 5.33 -5.65 8.89
N SER A 37 4.25 -5.61 9.69
CA SER A 37 2.89 -5.87 9.21
C SER A 37 2.44 -4.88 8.13
N LEU A 38 2.99 -3.65 8.13
CA LEU A 38 2.71 -2.65 7.10
C LEU A 38 3.43 -2.94 5.77
N ARG A 39 4.36 -3.91 5.71
CA ARG A 39 5.09 -4.25 4.48
C ARG A 39 4.12 -4.59 3.33
N TRP A 40 2.99 -5.24 3.60
CA TRP A 40 2.01 -5.64 2.59
C TRP A 40 1.44 -4.46 1.78
N GLN A 41 1.50 -3.23 2.31
CA GLN A 41 0.99 -2.05 1.62
C GLN A 41 1.66 -1.80 0.27
N ILE A 42 2.94 -2.17 0.10
CA ILE A 42 3.61 -2.06 -1.21
C ILE A 42 2.99 -3.01 -2.26
N GLU A 43 2.51 -4.17 -1.84
CA GLU A 43 1.85 -5.14 -2.73
C GLU A 43 0.48 -4.61 -3.18
N VAL A 44 -0.24 -3.94 -2.28
CA VAL A 44 -1.49 -3.24 -2.62
C VAL A 44 -1.22 -2.10 -3.60
N TYR A 45 -0.17 -1.29 -3.37
CA TYR A 45 0.24 -0.27 -4.34
C TYR A 45 0.56 -0.87 -5.71
N PHE A 46 1.33 -1.96 -5.79
CA PHE A 46 1.61 -2.62 -7.07
C PHE A 46 0.36 -3.23 -7.71
N LYS A 47 -0.61 -3.69 -6.92
CA LYS A 47 -1.92 -4.12 -7.44
C LYS A 47 -2.69 -2.96 -8.05
N VAL A 48 -2.69 -1.78 -7.43
CA VAL A 48 -3.28 -0.56 -8.01
C VAL A 48 -2.57 -0.19 -9.31
N LEU A 49 -1.23 -0.23 -9.32
CA LEU A 49 -0.42 0.10 -10.49
C LEU A 49 -0.67 -0.86 -11.67
N LYS A 50 -0.70 -2.16 -11.42
CA LYS A 50 -0.82 -3.20 -12.47
C LYS A 50 -2.26 -3.46 -12.89
N SER A 51 -3.17 -3.63 -11.94
CA SER A 51 -4.55 -4.02 -12.23
C SER A 51 -5.53 -2.84 -12.20
N GLY A 52 -5.29 -1.85 -11.34
CA GLY A 52 -6.13 -0.65 -11.25
C GLY A 52 -5.96 0.26 -12.45
N VAL A 53 -4.74 0.81 -12.61
CA VAL A 53 -4.41 1.71 -13.72
C VAL A 53 -3.87 0.99 -14.97
N LYS A 54 -3.77 -0.34 -14.93
CA LYS A 54 -3.46 -1.21 -16.09
C LYS A 54 -2.16 -0.84 -16.82
N ILE A 55 -1.10 -0.51 -16.06
CA ILE A 55 0.16 -0.01 -16.63
C ILE A 55 0.77 -0.95 -17.68
N GLU A 56 0.59 -2.26 -17.53
CA GLU A 56 1.15 -3.30 -18.41
C GLU A 56 0.41 -3.42 -19.75
N HIS A 57 -0.75 -2.76 -19.91
CA HIS A 57 -1.50 -2.74 -21.17
C HIS A 57 -0.97 -1.69 -22.16
N CYS A 58 -0.07 -0.82 -21.72
CA CYS A 58 0.50 0.23 -22.55
C CYS A 58 1.39 -0.36 -23.66
N ARG A 59 1.14 0.02 -24.92
CA ARG A 59 1.87 -0.48 -26.10
C ARG A 59 2.85 0.55 -26.65
N LEU A 60 3.64 1.17 -25.76
CA LEU A 60 4.68 2.10 -26.17
C LEU A 60 5.89 1.34 -26.74
N GLN A 61 6.39 1.81 -27.88
CA GLN A 61 7.39 1.08 -28.68
C GLN A 61 8.85 1.34 -28.24
N THR A 62 9.11 2.34 -27.38
CA THR A 62 10.47 2.66 -26.94
C THR A 62 10.56 2.68 -25.42
N GLN A 63 11.73 2.29 -24.91
CA GLN A 63 12.03 2.28 -23.49
C GLN A 63 11.82 3.67 -22.85
N ASP A 64 12.30 4.74 -23.49
CA ASP A 64 12.17 6.10 -22.95
C ASP A 64 10.71 6.53 -22.78
N ARG A 65 9.85 6.16 -23.74
CA ARG A 65 8.42 6.45 -23.65
C ARG A 65 7.77 5.64 -22.54
N LEU A 66 8.15 4.36 -22.41
CA LEU A 66 7.66 3.49 -21.35
C LEU A 66 8.08 3.99 -19.96
N LEU A 67 9.32 4.42 -19.78
CA LEU A 67 9.82 4.97 -18.51
C LEU A 67 9.05 6.23 -18.09
N ARG A 68 8.85 7.18 -19.03
CA ARG A 68 8.05 8.39 -18.76
C ARG A 68 6.60 8.06 -18.40
N TYR A 69 6.00 7.11 -19.11
CA TYR A 69 4.65 6.63 -18.80
C TYR A 69 4.60 5.99 -17.41
N ILE A 70 5.54 5.10 -17.08
CA ILE A 70 5.57 4.44 -15.78
C ILE A 70 5.74 5.44 -14.64
N ALA A 71 6.59 6.46 -14.81
CA ALA A 71 6.78 7.52 -13.82
C ALA A 71 5.46 8.25 -13.54
N LEU A 72 4.74 8.68 -14.57
CA LEU A 72 3.45 9.36 -14.42
C LEU A 72 2.40 8.45 -13.78
N MET A 73 2.25 7.22 -14.28
CA MET A 73 1.27 6.27 -13.76
C MET A 73 1.56 5.86 -12.31
N SER A 74 2.82 5.88 -11.88
CA SER A 74 3.21 5.63 -10.49
C SER A 74 2.66 6.70 -9.54
N VAL A 75 2.72 7.98 -9.93
CA VAL A 75 2.14 9.08 -9.14
C VAL A 75 0.62 8.96 -9.05
N ILE A 76 -0.04 8.66 -10.17
CA ILE A 76 -1.50 8.47 -10.22
C ILE A 76 -1.92 7.27 -9.37
N ALA A 77 -1.24 6.12 -9.51
CA ALA A 77 -1.53 4.92 -8.73
C ALA A 77 -1.32 5.17 -7.23
N TRP A 78 -0.28 5.89 -6.85
CA TRP A 78 -0.05 6.28 -5.46
C TRP A 78 -1.19 7.15 -4.93
N ARG A 79 -1.64 8.14 -5.72
CA ARG A 79 -2.75 9.02 -5.34
C ARG A 79 -4.06 8.25 -5.14
N LEU A 80 -4.39 7.32 -6.03
CA LEU A 80 -5.56 6.44 -5.90
C LEU A 80 -5.46 5.52 -4.68
N TYR A 81 -4.28 4.94 -4.46
CA TYR A 81 -4.00 4.12 -3.29
C TYR A 81 -4.18 4.93 -2.01
N TRP A 82 -3.61 6.14 -1.94
CA TRP A 82 -3.72 7.04 -0.80
C TRP A 82 -5.17 7.46 -0.53
N LEU A 83 -5.92 7.85 -1.57
CA LEU A 83 -7.35 8.19 -1.45
C LEU A 83 -8.15 7.02 -0.85
N THR A 84 -7.88 5.80 -1.31
CA THR A 84 -8.52 4.58 -0.79
C THR A 84 -8.20 4.38 0.69
N MET A 85 -6.94 4.60 1.10
CA MET A 85 -6.52 4.45 2.49
C MET A 85 -7.04 5.57 3.39
N TYR A 86 -7.11 6.80 2.89
CA TYR A 86 -7.68 7.94 3.60
C TYR A 86 -9.15 7.68 3.94
N ASN A 87 -9.96 7.27 2.96
CA ASN A 87 -11.36 6.94 3.19
C ASN A 87 -11.56 5.79 4.19
N ARG A 88 -10.65 4.80 4.23
CA ARG A 88 -10.71 3.73 5.24
C ARG A 88 -10.38 4.21 6.65
N HIS A 89 -9.54 5.22 6.78
CA HIS A 89 -9.14 5.78 8.07
C HIS A 89 -10.15 6.83 8.57
N ALA A 90 -10.72 7.62 7.66
CA ALA A 90 -11.66 8.69 7.96
C ALA A 90 -12.80 8.69 6.91
N PRO A 91 -13.78 7.78 7.05
CA PRO A 91 -14.84 7.61 6.05
C PRO A 91 -15.80 8.80 5.97
N ASP A 92 -15.95 9.55 7.07
CA ASP A 92 -16.86 10.70 7.17
C ASP A 92 -16.14 12.04 6.92
N ALA A 93 -14.91 12.02 6.41
CA ALA A 93 -14.17 13.22 6.09
C ALA A 93 -14.73 13.92 4.84
N GLU A 94 -14.75 15.25 4.86
CA GLU A 94 -15.17 16.06 3.72
C GLU A 94 -14.31 15.78 2.48
N CYS A 95 -14.94 15.67 1.30
CA CYS A 95 -14.22 15.36 0.05
C CYS A 95 -13.19 16.45 -0.31
N THR A 96 -13.42 17.69 0.12
CA THR A 96 -12.53 18.85 -0.05
C THR A 96 -11.22 18.74 0.73
N SER A 97 -11.11 17.81 1.69
CA SER A 97 -9.85 17.48 2.35
C SER A 97 -8.84 16.80 1.42
N VAL A 98 -9.35 16.24 0.32
CA VAL A 98 -8.57 15.48 -0.64
C VAL A 98 -8.63 16.12 -2.02
N LEU A 99 -9.82 16.41 -2.50
CA LEU A 99 -10.08 16.88 -3.86
C LEU A 99 -10.05 18.41 -3.90
N THR A 100 -9.50 18.94 -4.98
CA THR A 100 -9.61 20.37 -5.29
C THR A 100 -11.04 20.72 -5.71
N ASP A 101 -11.35 22.01 -5.69
CA ASP A 101 -12.68 22.51 -6.06
C ASP A 101 -13.13 22.09 -7.47
N ASP A 102 -12.20 22.07 -8.42
CA ASP A 102 -12.50 21.64 -9.79
C ASP A 102 -12.70 20.13 -9.89
N GLU A 103 -11.95 19.34 -9.09
CA GLU A 103 -12.04 17.89 -9.08
C GLU A 103 -13.35 17.38 -8.49
N TRP A 104 -13.79 17.92 -7.35
CA TRP A 104 -15.01 17.41 -6.70
C TRP A 104 -16.29 17.92 -7.36
N LYS A 105 -16.30 19.15 -7.89
CA LYS A 105 -17.47 19.71 -8.60
C LYS A 105 -17.70 19.06 -9.97
N ALA A 106 -16.69 18.39 -10.53
CA ALA A 106 -16.78 17.69 -11.80
C ALA A 106 -17.31 16.24 -11.70
N LEU A 107 -17.41 15.68 -10.49
CA LEU A 107 -17.89 14.33 -10.21
C LEU A 107 -19.39 14.29 -9.93
#